data_AF-A0A532ETC6-F1
#
_entry.id   AF-A0A532ETC6-F1
#
_cell.length_a   1.000
_cell.length_b   1.000
_cell.length_c   1.000
_cell.angle_alpha   90.00
_cell.angle_beta   90.00
_cell.angle_gamma   90.00
#
_symmetry.space_group_name_H-M   'P 1'
#
loop_
_entity.id
_entity.type
_entity.pdbx_description
1 polymer ?
#
loop_
_entity_poly.entity_id
_entity_poly.type
_entity_poly.pdbx_seq_one_letter_code
_entity_poly.pdbx_strand_id
1 'polypeptide(L)' 'MIQSYTYMDVADNSGAKQAMCFHVLGGTRRRYASLGDIVVVAVKEAIPAATVKKGDV' A
#
# COMPACT_ATOMS: atom_id res chain seq x y z
N MET A 1 0.29 -11.03 -7.76
CA MET A 1 -0.43 -10.08 -8.63
C MET A 1 -1.24 -9.17 -7.72
N ILE A 2 -0.95 -7.87 -7.71
CA ILE A 2 -1.59 -6.90 -6.82
C ILE A 2 -2.51 -6.02 -7.66
N GLN A 3 -3.72 -5.75 -7.19
CA GLN A 3 -4.69 -4.84 -7.81
C GLN A 3 -5.29 -3.89 -6.78
N SER A 4 -6.08 -2.91 -7.23
CA SER A 4 -6.87 -2.08 -6.31
C SER A 4 -7.67 -2.92 -5.32
N TYR A 5 -7.73 -2.46 -4.07
CA TYR A 5 -8.34 -3.12 -2.91
C TYR A 5 -7.63 -4.39 -2.40
N THR A 6 -6.44 -4.72 -2.92
CA THR A 6 -5.60 -5.80 -2.37
C THR A 6 -4.98 -5.35 -1.05
N TYR A 7 -5.09 -6.17 0.00
CA TYR A 7 -4.42 -5.95 1.29
C TYR A 7 -3.05 -6.62 1.28
N MET A 8 -2.07 -5.96 1.88
CA MET A 8 -0.68 -6.40 1.96
C MET A 8 -0.10 -6.02 3.32
N ASP A 9 0.79 -6.87 3.82
CA ASP A 9 1.60 -6.56 4.99
C ASP A 9 2.76 -5.64 4.59
N VAL A 10 3.07 -4.69 5.46
CA VAL A 10 4.17 -3.74 5.23
C VAL A 10 5.44 -4.30 5.86
N ALA A 11 6.49 -4.42 5.05
CA ALA A 11 7.78 -4.97 5.45
C ALA A 11 8.86 -3.86 5.54
N ASP A 12 8.57 -2.82 6.33
CA ASP A 12 9.48 -1.70 6.56
C ASP A 12 9.45 -1.24 8.04
N ASN A 13 10.14 -0.13 8.34
CA ASN A 13 10.18 0.51 9.66
C ASN A 13 9.36 1.81 9.75
N SER A 14 8.42 2.04 8.83
CA SER A 14 7.53 3.23 8.85
C SER A 14 6.55 3.21 10.03
N GLY A 15 6.24 2.00 10.53
CA GLY A 15 5.24 1.74 11.55
C GLY A 15 3.87 1.36 11.00
N ALA A 16 3.68 1.35 9.68
CA ALA A 16 2.53 0.67 9.08
C ALA A 16 2.66 -0.85 9.24
N LYS A 17 1.53 -1.53 9.47
CA LYS A 17 1.45 -3.00 9.55
C LYS A 17 0.71 -3.58 8.36
N GLN A 18 -0.43 -3.00 8.03
CA GLN A 18 -1.23 -3.36 6.86
C GLN A 18 -1.52 -2.15 6.01
N ALA A 19 -1.44 -2.35 4.70
CA ALA A 19 -1.80 -1.37 3.70
C ALA A 19 -2.71 -2.00 2.64
N MET A 20 -3.57 -1.18 2.06
CA MET A 20 -4.45 -1.58 0.96
C MET A 20 -4.05 -0.84 -0.31
N CYS A 21 -3.81 -1.55 -1.41
CA CYS A 21 -3.54 -0.94 -2.70
C CYS A 21 -4.75 -0.09 -3.13
N PHE A 22 -4.54 1.21 -3.31
CA PHE A 22 -5.54 2.14 -3.85
C PHE A 22 -5.45 2.19 -5.38
N HIS A 23 -4.23 2.34 -5.92
CA HIS A 23 -4.01 2.51 -7.35
C HIS A 23 -2.67 1.92 -7.81
N VAL A 24 -2.65 1.30 -8.99
CA VAL A 24 -1.42 0.76 -9.61
C VAL A 24 -0.86 1.78 -10.59
N LEU A 25 0.38 2.23 -10.38
CA LEU A 25 1.03 3.21 -11.26
C LEU A 25 1.64 2.53 -12.49
N GLY A 26 1.93 3.34 -13.53
CA GLY A 26 2.62 2.86 -14.74
C GLY A 26 1.75 2.84 -16.01
N GLY A 27 0.74 3.71 -16.10
CA GLY A 27 0.04 4.01 -17.35
C GLY A 27 -1.46 3.74 -17.35
N THR A 28 -2.12 4.13 -18.43
CA THR A 28 -3.57 4.00 -18.61
C THR A 28 -3.99 2.54 -18.70
N ARG A 29 -5.08 2.16 -18.01
CA ARG A 29 -5.67 0.79 -17.96
C ARG A 29 -4.75 -0.29 -17.38
N ARG A 30 -3.67 0.07 -16.69
CA ARG A 30 -2.90 -0.92 -15.93
C ARG A 30 -3.76 -1.44 -14.77
N ARG A 31 -3.95 -2.76 -14.72
CA ARG A 31 -4.82 -3.42 -13.74
C ARG A 31 -4.06 -4.09 -12.60
N TYR A 32 -2.81 -4.45 -12.86
CA TYR A 32 -2.05 -5.32 -11.96
C TYR A 32 -0.61 -4.85 -11.80
N ALA A 33 -0.10 -5.04 -10.59
CA ALA A 33 1.29 -4.89 -10.21
C ALA A 33 1.92 -6.26 -9.89
N SER A 34 3.20 -6.36 -10.20
CA SER A 34 4.12 -7.42 -9.82
C SER A 34 5.28 -6.85 -9.00
N LEU A 35 6.23 -7.71 -8.61
CA LEU A 35 7.43 -7.28 -7.89
C LEU A 35 8.18 -6.20 -8.68
N GLY A 36 8.57 -5.12 -8.01
CA GLY A 36 9.25 -3.96 -8.63
C GLY A 36 8.32 -2.86 -9.16
N ASP A 37 7.02 -3.11 -9.28
CA ASP A 37 6.06 -2.06 -9.64
C ASP A 37 5.73 -1.17 -8.43
N ILE A 38 5.44 0.11 -8.70
CA ILE A 38 5.05 1.08 -7.68
C ILE A 38 3.53 1.17 -7.62
N VAL A 39 2.99 1.14 -6.41
CA VAL A 39 1.54 1.25 -6.14
C VAL A 39 1.30 2.34 -5.10
N VAL A 40 0.16 3.02 -5.21
CA VAL A 40 -0.35 3.91 -4.16
C VAL A 40 -1.13 3.06 -3.17
N VAL A 41 -0.87 3.20 -1.88
CA VAL A 41 -1.50 2.41 -0.83
C VAL A 41 -2.19 3.32 0.19
N ALA A 42 -3.19 2.82 0.89
CA ALA A 42 -3.74 3.47 2.07
C ALA A 42 -3.44 2.62 3.30
N VAL A 43 -2.91 3.23 4.36
CA VAL A 43 -2.57 2.55 5.61
C VAL A 43 -3.85 2.14 6.34
N LYS A 44 -3.99 0.84 6.64
CA LYS A 44 -5.17 0.26 7.30
C LYS A 44 -4.92 -0.05 8.78
N GLU A 45 -3.70 -0.41 9.11
CA GLU A 45 -3.22 -0.59 10.49
C GLU A 45 -1.82 -0.01 10.62
N ALA A 46 -1.58 0.72 11.72
CA ALA A 46 -0.29 1.25 12.09
C ALA A 46 -0.07 1.06 13.60
N ILE A 47 1.19 0.95 14.03
CA ILE A 47 1.54 0.90 15.45
C ILE A 47 1.30 2.26 16.13
N PRO A 48 1.05 2.28 17.45
CA PRO A 48 1.02 3.52 18.22
C PRO A 48 2.32 4.32 18.06
N ALA A 49 2.22 5.65 18.02
CA ALA A 49 3.34 6.58 17.84
C ALA A 49 4.18 6.41 16.56
N ALA A 50 3.67 5.66 15.56
CA ALA A 50 4.27 5.60 14.23
C ALA A 50 4.27 6.98 13.55
N THR A 51 5.20 7.15 12.61
CA THR A 51 5.25 8.35 11.76
C THR A 51 4.04 8.41 10.83
N VAL A 52 3.62 7.25 10.31
CA VAL A 52 2.41 7.08 9.50
C VAL A 52 1.23 6.65 10.36
N LYS A 53 0.05 7.19 10.08
CA LYS A 53 -1.19 6.92 10.80
C LYS A 53 -2.15 6.10 9.94
N LYS A 54 -3.10 5.43 10.61
CA LYS A 54 -4.22 4.79 9.92
C LYS A 54 -4.98 5.82 9.09
N GLY A 55 -5.15 5.53 7.81
CA GLY A 55 -5.83 6.41 6.85
C GLY A 55 -4.89 7.24 5.97
N ASP A 56 -3.59 7.31 6.30
CA ASP A 56 -2.61 7.98 5.44
C ASP A 56 -2.45 7.23 4.11
N VAL A 57 -2.09 7.96 3.05
CA VAL A 57 -1.94 7.48 1.66
C VAL A 57 -0.53 7.75 1.17
#